data_AF-A0A3D8P994-F1
#
_entry.id   AF-A0A3D8P994-F1
#
_cell.length_a   1.000
_cell.length_b   1.000
_cell.length_c   1.000
_cell.angle_alpha   90.00
_cell.angle_beta   90.00
_cell.angle_gamma   90.00
#
_symmetry.space_group_name_H-M   'P 1'
#
loop_
_entity.id
_entity.type
_entity.pdbx_description
1 polymer ?
#
loop_
_entity_poly.entity_id
_entity_poly.type
_entity_poly.pdbx_seq_one_letter_code
_entity_poly.pdbx_strand_id
1 'polypeptide(L)'
;MQGMAATIDALKEKDRFATALAGQAGIVKDLSRDNVIVHVGKPMGSITGWVGTFRWQVWLDYGDAAGEVRARIDGQPAQLWRFEPDLAPEVLLDRAKERLLEEVMKHRDAALDEAQERLGIMQRAAG
;
A
#
# COMPACT_ATOMS: atom_id res chain seq x y z
N MET A 1 -16.03 48.65 1.15
CA MET A 1 -15.06 47.57 0.86
C MET A 1 -15.24 46.30 1.71
N GLN A 2 -16.18 46.23 2.67
CA GLN A 2 -16.33 45.07 3.57
C GLN A 2 -16.89 43.79 2.92
N GLY A 3 -17.50 43.84 1.72
CA GLY A 3 -18.08 42.66 1.08
C GLY A 3 -17.12 41.81 0.23
N MET A 4 -16.01 42.38 -0.25
CA MET A 4 -15.14 41.69 -1.21
C MET A 4 -14.21 40.68 -0.54
N ALA A 5 -13.72 40.99 0.67
CA ALA A 5 -12.88 40.08 1.46
C ALA A 5 -13.65 38.81 1.85
N ALA A 6 -14.88 38.96 2.37
CA ALA A 6 -15.74 37.82 2.74
C ALA A 6 -16.06 36.91 1.54
N THR A 7 -16.31 37.49 0.36
CA THR A 7 -16.52 36.72 -0.88
C THR A 7 -15.26 35.96 -1.31
N ILE A 8 -14.08 36.59 -1.21
CA ILE A 8 -12.82 35.92 -1.55
C ILE A 8 -12.54 34.76 -0.61
N ASP A 9 -12.79 34.93 0.69
CA ASP A 9 -12.56 33.87 1.68
C ASP A 9 -13.52 32.69 1.48
N ALA A 10 -14.80 32.95 1.19
CA ALA A 10 -15.76 31.91 0.84
C ALA A 10 -15.38 31.14 -0.44
N LEU A 11 -14.84 31.84 -1.46
CA LEU A 11 -14.35 31.19 -2.68
C LEU A 11 -13.12 30.30 -2.41
N LYS A 12 -12.17 30.77 -1.60
CA LYS A 12 -10.99 29.98 -1.20
C LYS A 12 -11.37 28.75 -0.39
N GLU A 13 -12.32 28.90 0.52
CA GLU A 13 -12.83 27.78 1.32
C GLU A 13 -13.48 26.72 0.43
N LYS A 14 -14.33 27.14 -0.52
CA LYS A 14 -14.93 26.24 -1.50
C LYS A 14 -13.90 25.52 -2.36
N ASP A 15 -12.89 26.23 -2.85
CA ASP A 15 -11.81 25.65 -3.65
C ASP A 15 -10.97 24.65 -2.84
N ARG A 16 -10.68 24.98 -1.58
CA ARG A 16 -9.99 24.07 -0.65
C ARG A 16 -10.75 22.76 -0.48
N PHE A 17 -12.08 22.81 -0.33
CA PHE A 17 -12.91 21.60 -0.23
C PHE A 17 -12.94 20.80 -1.53
N ALA A 18 -13.11 21.46 -2.68
CA ALA A 18 -13.12 20.80 -3.98
C ALA A 18 -11.78 20.10 -4.26
N THR A 19 -10.66 20.76 -3.95
CA THR A 19 -9.32 20.21 -4.10
C THR A 19 -9.09 19.03 -3.15
N ALA A 20 -9.51 19.14 -1.89
CA ALA A 20 -9.41 18.05 -0.93
C ALA A 20 -10.22 16.82 -1.36
N LEU A 21 -11.44 17.01 -1.85
CA LEU A 21 -12.30 15.96 -2.39
C LEU A 21 -11.67 15.26 -3.59
N ALA A 22 -11.13 16.03 -4.55
CA ALA A 22 -10.46 15.48 -5.72
C ALA A 22 -9.22 14.64 -5.32
N GLY A 23 -8.43 15.12 -4.37
CA GLY A 23 -7.28 14.40 -3.82
C GLY A 23 -7.68 13.08 -3.16
N GLN A 24 -8.70 13.10 -2.30
CA GLN A 24 -9.16 11.90 -1.59
C GLN A 24 -9.77 10.86 -2.54
N ALA A 25 -10.51 11.29 -3.57
CA ALA A 25 -11.02 10.40 -4.60
C ALA A 25 -9.89 9.71 -5.40
N GLY A 26 -8.78 10.42 -5.66
CA GLY A 26 -7.58 9.84 -6.27
C GLY A 26 -6.96 8.73 -5.42
N ILE A 27 -6.83 8.96 -4.11
CA ILE A 27 -6.28 7.97 -3.16
C ILE A 27 -7.15 6.70 -3.13
N VAL A 28 -8.48 6.84 -3.02
CA VAL A 28 -9.40 5.70 -3.03
C VAL A 28 -9.25 4.88 -4.32
N LYS A 29 -9.18 5.54 -5.47
CA LYS A 29 -9.01 4.89 -6.78
C LYS A 29 -7.69 4.13 -6.89
N ASP A 30 -6.61 4.66 -6.32
CA ASP A 30 -5.30 4.02 -6.39
C ASP A 30 -5.20 2.81 -5.46
N LEU A 31 -5.82 2.90 -4.27
CA LEU A 31 -5.91 1.81 -3.31
C LEU A 31 -6.79 0.67 -3.83
N SER A 32 -7.86 0.95 -4.58
CA SER A 32 -8.78 -0.06 -5.10
C SER A 32 -8.25 -0.87 -6.28
N ARG A 33 -6.98 -0.72 -6.67
CA ARG A 33 -6.40 -1.47 -7.81
C ARG A 33 -5.97 -2.86 -7.37
N ASP A 34 -6.47 -3.88 -8.07
CA ASP A 34 -6.17 -5.30 -7.80
C ASP A 34 -4.94 -5.85 -8.54
N ASN A 35 -4.18 -4.98 -9.22
CA ASN A 35 -3.07 -5.43 -10.05
C ASN A 35 -1.90 -5.91 -9.19
N VAL A 36 -1.60 -7.20 -9.25
CA VAL A 36 -0.37 -7.78 -8.71
C VAL A 36 0.70 -7.78 -9.80
N ILE A 37 1.64 -6.83 -9.73
CA ILE A 37 2.81 -6.84 -10.61
C ILE A 37 3.91 -7.61 -9.88
N VAL A 38 4.43 -8.69 -10.46
CA VAL A 38 5.50 -9.50 -9.84
C VAL A 38 6.78 -9.38 -10.65
N HIS A 39 7.88 -9.02 -9.99
CA HIS A 39 9.23 -9.08 -10.56
C HIS A 39 10.11 -10.03 -9.77
N VAL A 40 10.74 -10.96 -10.48
CA VAL A 40 11.67 -11.96 -9.95
C VAL A 40 13.09 -11.56 -10.34
N GLY A 41 13.91 -11.17 -9.37
CA GLY A 41 15.31 -10.82 -9.61
C GLY A 41 16.12 -12.06 -10.05
N LYS A 42 17.06 -11.92 -10.98
CA LYS A 42 17.99 -12.99 -11.38
C LYS A 42 19.39 -12.73 -10.80
N PRO A 43 20.08 -13.73 -10.19
CA PRO A 43 19.58 -15.07 -9.85
C PRO A 43 18.42 -15.00 -8.84
N MET A 44 17.60 -16.06 -8.78
CA MET A 44 16.31 -16.09 -8.07
C MET A 44 16.49 -15.98 -6.55
N GLY A 45 16.68 -14.74 -6.08
CA GLY A 45 16.89 -14.41 -4.68
C GLY A 45 15.88 -13.40 -4.13
N SER A 46 14.99 -12.86 -4.98
CA SER A 46 13.94 -11.96 -4.53
C SER A 46 12.71 -11.95 -5.45
N ILE A 47 11.54 -11.76 -4.84
CA ILE A 47 10.28 -11.50 -5.50
C ILE A 47 9.76 -10.17 -4.96
N THR A 48 9.43 -9.24 -5.86
CA THR A 48 8.86 -7.94 -5.53
C THR A 48 7.52 -7.77 -6.21
N GLY A 49 6.64 -6.99 -5.59
CA GLY A 49 5.43 -6.60 -6.28
C GLY A 49 4.66 -5.45 -5.67
N TRP A 50 3.47 -5.22 -6.22
CA TRP A 50 2.55 -4.16 -5.81
C TRP A 50 1.15 -4.72 -5.63
N VAL A 51 0.39 -4.16 -4.69
CA VAL A 51 -1.05 -4.35 -4.52
C VAL A 51 -1.62 -2.98 -4.19
N GLY A 52 -2.46 -2.39 -5.06
CA GLY A 52 -2.80 -0.98 -4.97
C GLY A 52 -1.54 -0.10 -4.97
N THR A 53 -1.35 0.71 -3.92
CA THR A 53 -0.15 1.53 -3.70
C THR A 53 0.89 0.87 -2.80
N PHE A 54 0.65 -0.36 -2.33
CA PHE A 54 1.56 -1.06 -1.41
C PHE A 54 2.59 -1.87 -2.18
N ARG A 55 3.86 -1.43 -2.10
CA ARG A 55 5.00 -2.24 -2.56
C ARG A 55 5.33 -3.28 -1.51
N TRP A 56 5.63 -4.50 -1.97
CA TRP A 56 6.07 -5.59 -1.11
C TRP A 56 7.26 -6.33 -1.72
N GLN A 57 7.99 -7.04 -0.88
CA GLN A 57 9.17 -7.82 -1.27
C GLN A 57 9.38 -9.02 -0.35
N VAL A 58 9.71 -10.17 -0.94
CA VAL A 58 10.36 -11.29 -0.24
C VAL A 58 11.72 -11.58 -0.86
N TRP A 59 12.70 -11.97 -0.06
CA TRP A 59 14.04 -12.28 -0.54
C TRP A 59 14.78 -13.22 0.40
N LEU A 60 15.81 -13.87 -0.15
CA LEU A 60 16.78 -14.67 0.60
C LEU A 60 18.05 -13.85 0.76
N ASP A 61 18.68 -13.93 1.93
CA ASP A 61 20.00 -13.34 2.17
C ASP A 61 21.04 -14.47 2.30
N TYR A 62 22.24 -14.27 1.75
CA TYR A 62 23.31 -15.26 1.80
C TYR A 62 23.89 -15.44 3.20
N GLY A 63 23.65 -14.49 4.10
CA GLY A 63 24.07 -14.57 5.51
C GLY A 63 23.07 -15.24 6.44
N ASP A 64 21.84 -15.50 5.99
CA ASP A 64 20.78 -16.09 6.82
C ASP A 64 20.86 -17.63 6.83
N ALA A 65 20.22 -18.26 7.81
CA ALA A 65 20.21 -19.72 7.89
C ALA A 65 19.29 -20.35 6.82
N ALA A 66 19.52 -21.63 6.50
CA ALA A 66 18.64 -22.38 5.61
C ALA A 66 17.19 -22.37 6.13
N GLY A 67 16.22 -22.13 5.24
CA GLY A 67 14.81 -21.97 5.59
C GLY A 67 14.42 -20.57 6.07
N GLU A 68 15.34 -19.62 6.13
CA GLU A 68 15.02 -18.23 6.49
C GLU A 68 14.73 -17.39 5.25
N VAL A 69 13.63 -16.63 5.29
CA VAL A 69 13.19 -15.72 4.23
C VAL A 69 12.89 -14.37 4.84
N ARG A 70 13.36 -13.31 4.21
CA ARG A 70 13.03 -11.94 4.60
C ARG A 70 11.81 -11.46 3.82
N ALA A 71 10.95 -10.72 4.50
CA ALA A 71 9.72 -10.18 3.95
C ALA A 71 9.52 -8.73 4.38
N ARG A 72 8.95 -7.91 3.50
CA ARG A 72 8.69 -6.50 3.79
C ARG A 72 7.52 -5.95 2.98
N ILE A 73 6.69 -5.16 3.64
CA ILE A 73 5.78 -4.18 3.02
C ILE A 73 6.45 -2.82 3.16
N ASP A 74 6.47 -2.02 2.10
CA ASP A 74 7.14 -0.72 2.14
C ASP A 74 6.53 0.19 3.22
N GLY A 75 7.37 1.00 3.86
CA GLY A 75 7.01 1.73 5.08
C GLY A 75 7.01 0.91 6.38
N GLN A 76 7.12 -0.42 6.32
CA GLN A 76 7.28 -1.27 7.51
C GLN A 76 8.71 -1.83 7.64
N PRO A 77 9.13 -2.21 8.87
CA PRO A 77 10.38 -2.93 9.08
C PRO A 77 10.40 -4.27 8.33
N ALA A 78 11.58 -4.69 7.88
CA ALA A 78 11.76 -6.04 7.35
C ALA A 78 11.54 -7.08 8.47
N GLN A 79 10.87 -8.16 8.13
CA GLN A 79 10.63 -9.31 8.99
C GLN A 79 11.46 -10.49 8.52
N LEU A 80 11.97 -11.28 9.46
CA LEU A 80 12.61 -12.57 9.18
C LEU A 80 11.62 -13.69 9.50
N TRP A 81 11.29 -14.50 8.51
CA TRP A 81 10.40 -15.65 8.64
C TRP A 81 11.19 -16.93 8.51
N ARG A 82 10.78 -17.93 9.29
CA ARG A 82 11.41 -19.25 9.33
C ARG A 82 10.45 -20.29 8.80
N PHE A 83 10.93 -21.07 7.86
CA PHE A 83 10.25 -22.20 7.24
C PHE A 83 11.08 -23.47 7.46
N GLU A 84 10.62 -24.59 6.90
CA GLU A 84 11.35 -25.85 6.94
C GLU A 84 12.71 -25.70 6.20
N PRO A 85 13.83 -26.12 6.82
CA PRO A 85 15.19 -25.81 6.34
C PRO A 85 15.60 -26.60 5.09
N ASP A 86 14.86 -27.65 4.75
CA ASP A 86 15.09 -28.54 3.60
C ASP A 86 14.34 -28.10 2.34
N LEU A 87 13.52 -27.05 2.42
CA LEU A 87 12.84 -26.50 1.26
C LEU A 87 13.81 -25.86 0.28
N ALA A 88 13.57 -26.11 -1.00
CA ALA A 88 14.29 -25.43 -2.06
C ALA A 88 14.02 -23.91 -2.03
N PRO A 89 15.01 -23.06 -2.38
CA PRO A 89 14.89 -21.60 -2.41
C PRO A 89 13.63 -21.07 -3.10
N GLU A 90 13.24 -21.71 -4.20
CA GLU A 90 12.06 -21.35 -4.99
C GLU A 90 10.77 -21.57 -4.21
N VAL A 91 10.68 -22.70 -3.50
CA VAL A 91 9.52 -23.05 -2.68
C VAL A 91 9.44 -22.13 -1.46
N LEU A 92 10.59 -21.77 -0.87
CA LEU A 92 10.66 -20.80 0.22
C LEU A 92 10.13 -19.43 -0.21
N LEU A 93 10.61 -18.91 -1.34
CA LEU A 93 10.18 -17.63 -1.88
C LEU A 93 8.69 -17.63 -2.26
N ASP A 94 8.18 -18.72 -2.85
CA ASP A 94 6.78 -18.84 -3.21
C ASP A 94 5.85 -18.88 -1.98
N ARG A 95 6.19 -19.67 -0.95
CA ARG A 95 5.41 -19.70 0.31
C ARG A 95 5.46 -18.36 1.03
N ALA A 96 6.62 -17.71 1.09
CA ALA A 96 6.74 -16.39 1.70
C ALA A 96 5.96 -15.33 0.92
N LYS A 97 5.97 -15.39 -0.42
CA LYS A 97 5.18 -14.50 -1.28
C LYS A 97 3.68 -14.66 -1.00
N GLU A 98 3.17 -15.87 -0.93
CA GLU A 98 1.74 -16.13 -0.64
C GLU A 98 1.35 -15.55 0.71
N ARG A 99 2.13 -15.85 1.76
CA ARG A 99 1.90 -15.28 3.09
C ARG A 99 1.95 -13.75 3.10
N LEU A 100 2.94 -13.14 2.45
CA LEU A 100 3.09 -11.69 2.43
C LEU A 100 1.95 -11.03 1.64
N LEU A 101 1.48 -11.64 0.54
CA LEU A 101 0.34 -11.13 -0.22
C LEU A 101 -0.93 -11.07 0.63
N GLU A 102 -1.18 -12.07 1.48
CA GLU A 102 -2.30 -12.02 2.43
C GLU A 102 -2.19 -10.85 3.42
N GLU A 103 -0.99 -10.59 3.94
CA GLU A 103 -0.75 -9.45 4.83
C GLU A 103 -0.94 -8.10 4.09
N VAL A 104 -0.37 -7.99 2.88
CA VAL A 104 -0.49 -6.78 2.05
C VAL A 104 -1.95 -6.47 1.70
N MET A 105 -2.75 -7.49 1.33
CA MET A 105 -4.17 -7.29 1.06
C MET A 105 -4.92 -6.74 2.27
N LYS A 106 -4.64 -7.25 3.48
CA LYS A 106 -5.24 -6.71 4.72
C LYS A 106 -4.86 -5.25 4.95
N HIS A 107 -3.61 -4.88 4.70
CA HIS A 107 -3.16 -3.48 4.80
C HIS A 107 -3.84 -2.58 3.75
N ARG A 108 -3.98 -3.06 2.51
CA ARG A 108 -4.71 -2.34 1.46
C ARG A 108 -6.15 -2.12 1.86
N ASP A 109 -6.84 -3.17 2.29
CA ASP A 109 -8.27 -3.11 2.61
C ASP A 109 -8.53 -2.14 3.77
N ALA A 110 -7.74 -2.22 4.84
CA ALA A 110 -7.84 -1.28 5.95
C ALA A 110 -7.59 0.18 5.50
N ALA A 111 -6.59 0.42 4.64
CA ALA A 111 -6.32 1.75 4.11
C ALA A 111 -7.43 2.24 3.16
N LEU A 112 -8.03 1.35 2.39
CA LEU A 112 -9.14 1.65 1.49
C LEU A 112 -10.38 2.02 2.29
N ASP A 113 -10.73 1.26 3.32
CA ASP A 113 -11.86 1.54 4.21
C ASP A 113 -11.71 2.92 4.86
N GLU A 114 -10.52 3.22 5.42
CA GLU A 114 -10.25 4.52 6.03
C GLU A 114 -10.32 5.65 5.00
N ALA A 115 -9.79 5.43 3.79
CA ALA A 115 -9.85 6.43 2.73
C ALA A 115 -11.28 6.70 2.23
N GLN A 116 -12.13 5.67 2.18
CA GLN A 116 -13.55 5.79 1.84
C GLN A 116 -14.33 6.52 2.93
N GLU A 117 -14.06 6.23 4.21
CA GLU A 117 -14.67 6.95 5.33
C GLU A 117 -14.33 8.44 5.29
N ARG A 118 -13.04 8.77 5.11
CA ARG A 118 -12.58 10.16 4.96
C ARG A 118 -13.24 10.86 3.78
N LEU A 119 -13.37 10.20 2.63
CA LEU A 119 -14.06 10.75 1.46
C LEU A 119 -15.53 11.06 1.78
N GLY A 120 -16.22 10.14 2.44
CA GLY A 120 -17.61 10.32 2.84
C GLY A 120 -17.81 11.50 3.79
N ILE A 121 -16.89 11.70 4.75
CA ILE A 121 -16.90 12.87 5.66
C ILE A 121 -16.71 14.17 4.85
N MET A 122 -15.73 14.22 3.95
CA MET A 122 -15.48 15.40 3.12
C MET A 122 -16.66 15.75 2.22
N GLN A 123 -17.34 14.75 1.64
CA GLN A 123 -18.50 14.99 0.78
C GLN A 123 -19.68 15.57 1.56
N ARG A 124 -19.92 15.10 2.79
CA ARG A 124 -20.96 15.64 3.68
C ARG A 124 -20.64 17.05 4.17
N ALA A 125 -19.36 17.38 4.38
CA ALA A 125 -18.95 18.72 4.80
C ALA A 125 -19.04 19.76 3.68
N ALA A 126 -19.04 19.31 2.41
CA ALA A 126 -19.09 20.18 1.23
C ALA A 126 -20.50 20.41 0.66
N GLY A 127 -21.52 19.69 1.16
CA GLY A 127 -22.93 19.80 0.75
C GLY A 127 -23.77 20.51 1.79
#